data_AF-A0A8S4RBQ3-F1
#
_entry.id   AF-A0A8S4RBQ3-F1
#
_cell.length_a   1.000
_cell.length_b   1.000
_cell.length_c   1.000
_cell.angle_alpha   90.00
_cell.angle_beta   90.00
_cell.angle_gamma   90.00
#
_symmetry.space_group_name_H-M   'P 1'
#
loop_
_entity.id
_entity.type
_entity.pdbx_description
1 polymer ?
#
loop_
_entity_poly.entity_id
_entity_poly.type
_entity_poly.pdbx_seq_one_letter_code
_entity_poly.pdbx_strand_id
1 'polypeptide(L)'
;MWKPLHALKKTVPFLKNAKVPEGQTVFVKQRCKYINCYITYDRDLLRDSNQNLDAVVFNVRDIVKYQTEDIYLQRSPVQKYIFHSLDSSDKYPVCDPFFDDFFNWTWTYKLNSVIPQTLINIYNANKAWVGPKWNMTWVRKMTRLTRNLDRFNKKSFNKTNAVAWVIPRCKTKERYQDFINDLRSELKSYNYSLDLYGASGNRKCPSGSIQKFLEMIEKKYFFQLVLEDAFAEDYVSERMVKALSYIVVPIVLGISEYKSFLPPGSYLNAQSFDMKKLGAIIDYLIQHPTTYYYFFDWKNHYYYTAHPRSQMCDLCTRLNGNETTGTPTSYRHFRKWWNPDYRDACKEMSMNNRFYKNF
;
A
#
# COMPACT_ATOMS: atom_id res chain seq x y z
N MET A 1 -18.01 1.81 -14.40
CA MET A 1 -17.59 1.14 -13.14
C MET A 1 -18.74 0.31 -12.62
N TRP A 2 -18.51 -0.95 -12.30
CA TRP A 2 -19.55 -1.86 -11.84
C TRP A 2 -20.00 -1.54 -10.40
N LYS A 3 -21.29 -1.71 -10.16
CA LYS A 3 -21.97 -1.70 -8.85
C LYS A 3 -23.05 -2.78 -8.89
N PRO A 4 -23.60 -3.30 -7.80
CA PRO A 4 -24.65 -4.33 -7.78
C PRO A 4 -26.09 -3.78 -7.94
N LEU A 5 -27.04 -4.66 -8.30
CA LEU A 5 -28.48 -4.34 -8.51
C LEU A 5 -29.18 -3.95 -7.22
N HIS A 6 -28.98 -4.76 -6.18
CA HIS A 6 -29.49 -4.50 -4.85
C HIS A 6 -28.36 -4.01 -3.98
N ALA A 7 -27.97 -2.74 -4.16
CA ALA A 7 -27.18 -2.08 -3.12
C ALA A 7 -28.03 -2.08 -1.85
N LEU A 8 -27.80 -3.05 -0.95
CA LEU A 8 -28.41 -3.06 0.36
C LEU A 8 -28.21 -1.65 0.94
N LYS A 9 -29.31 -0.94 1.20
CA LYS A 9 -29.34 0.32 1.94
C LYS A 9 -28.89 0.06 3.38
N LYS A 10 -27.64 -0.33 3.56
CA LYS A 10 -26.91 -0.24 4.82
C LYS A 10 -25.76 0.71 4.55
N THR A 11 -26.07 1.99 4.58
CA THR A 11 -25.09 3.04 4.84
C THR A 11 -24.49 2.76 6.21
N VAL A 12 -23.36 2.06 6.24
CA VAL A 12 -22.51 2.04 7.43
C VAL A 12 -21.79 3.39 7.46
N PRO A 13 -21.84 4.18 8.55
CA PRO A 13 -21.50 5.62 8.54
C PRO A 13 -20.01 5.95 8.37
N PHE A 14 -19.14 4.95 8.22
CA PHE A 14 -17.71 5.14 8.10
C PHE A 14 -17.26 4.63 6.74
N LEU A 15 -16.99 5.57 5.82
CA LEU A 15 -15.97 5.54 4.74
C LEU A 15 -16.50 6.31 3.53
N LYS A 16 -15.98 7.54 3.34
CA LYS A 16 -16.16 8.33 2.12
C LYS A 16 -15.54 7.57 0.93
N ASN A 17 -16.32 6.72 0.27
CA ASN A 17 -16.07 6.32 -1.11
C ASN A 17 -16.30 7.58 -1.97
N ALA A 18 -15.26 8.35 -2.23
CA ALA A 18 -15.35 9.40 -3.24
C ALA A 18 -15.59 8.71 -4.58
N LYS A 19 -16.84 8.68 -5.05
CA LYS A 19 -17.16 8.23 -6.41
C LYS A 19 -16.31 9.08 -7.35
N VAL A 20 -15.68 8.45 -8.32
CA VAL A 20 -15.02 9.20 -9.38
C VAL A 20 -16.12 9.91 -10.18
N PRO A 21 -15.98 11.19 -10.53
CA PRO A 21 -16.99 11.88 -11.33
C PRO A 21 -17.25 11.15 -12.64
N GLU A 22 -18.52 11.09 -13.06
CA GLU A 22 -18.90 10.58 -14.38
C GLU A 22 -18.42 11.52 -15.49
N GLY A 23 -18.33 10.97 -16.70
CA GLY A 23 -17.91 11.66 -17.90
C GLY A 23 -16.39 11.72 -18.10
N GLN A 24 -15.98 12.71 -18.90
CA GLN A 24 -14.61 12.88 -19.39
C GLN A 24 -13.73 13.75 -18.48
N THR A 25 -14.36 14.47 -17.54
CA THR A 25 -13.75 15.57 -16.76
C THR A 25 -12.47 15.16 -16.03
N VAL A 26 -12.41 13.93 -15.53
CA VAL A 26 -11.25 13.41 -14.80
C VAL A 26 -10.01 13.37 -15.69
N PHE A 27 -10.16 12.95 -16.95
CA PHE A 27 -9.04 12.84 -17.88
C PHE A 27 -8.53 14.21 -18.33
N VAL A 28 -9.45 15.14 -18.57
CA VAL A 28 -9.12 16.53 -18.94
C VAL A 28 -8.40 17.24 -17.79
N LYS A 29 -8.95 17.18 -16.56
CA LYS A 29 -8.35 17.85 -15.39
C LYS A 29 -6.98 17.29 -15.02
N GLN A 30 -6.75 16.00 -15.26
CA GLN A 30 -5.47 15.35 -15.00
C GLN A 30 -4.46 15.50 -16.14
N ARG A 31 -4.84 16.13 -17.26
CA ARG A 31 -4.00 16.29 -18.46
C ARG A 31 -3.46 14.94 -18.95
N CYS A 32 -4.33 13.93 -19.00
CA CYS A 32 -3.95 12.60 -19.49
C CYS A 32 -3.48 12.67 -20.94
N LYS A 33 -2.61 11.72 -21.34
CA LYS A 33 -2.20 11.53 -22.75
C LYS A 33 -3.42 11.31 -23.65
N TYR A 34 -4.36 10.50 -23.18
CA TYR A 34 -5.65 10.27 -23.83
C TYR A 34 -6.76 10.82 -22.97
N ILE A 35 -7.63 11.63 -23.57
CA ILE A 35 -8.78 12.22 -22.89
C ILE A 35 -10.11 11.69 -23.41
N ASN A 36 -10.14 10.86 -24.45
CA ASN A 36 -11.35 10.33 -25.08
C ASN A 36 -12.13 9.31 -24.23
N CYS A 37 -11.62 8.88 -23.08
CA CYS A 37 -12.33 7.96 -22.20
C CYS A 37 -13.50 8.62 -21.47
N TYR A 38 -14.57 7.85 -21.23
CA TYR A 38 -15.77 8.29 -20.54
C TYR A 38 -16.11 7.34 -19.38
N ILE A 39 -16.38 7.88 -18.20
CA ILE A 39 -16.75 7.09 -17.02
C ILE A 39 -18.25 7.14 -16.81
N THR A 40 -18.90 5.98 -16.71
CA THR A 40 -20.30 5.86 -16.31
C THR A 40 -20.49 4.82 -15.19
N TYR A 41 -21.46 5.05 -14.31
CA TYR A 41 -22.03 4.05 -13.40
C TYR A 41 -23.43 3.62 -13.81
N ASP A 42 -23.99 4.21 -14.86
CA ASP A 42 -25.29 3.85 -15.40
C ASP A 42 -25.26 2.40 -15.94
N ARG A 43 -26.13 1.58 -15.36
CA ARG A 43 -26.28 0.16 -15.70
C ARG A 43 -27.24 -0.05 -16.86
N ASP A 44 -28.06 0.93 -17.23
CA ASP A 44 -28.97 0.78 -18.36
C ASP A 44 -28.21 0.91 -19.69
N LEU A 45 -27.10 1.65 -19.68
CA LEU A 45 -26.05 1.58 -20.72
C LEU A 45 -25.40 0.18 -20.81
N LEU A 46 -25.41 -0.62 -19.73
CA LEU A 46 -25.00 -2.02 -19.77
C LEU A 46 -26.13 -2.88 -20.38
N ARG A 47 -27.37 -2.75 -19.90
CA ARG A 47 -28.44 -3.70 -20.26
C ARG A 47 -28.84 -3.70 -21.73
N ASP A 48 -28.96 -2.54 -22.36
CA ASP A 48 -29.38 -2.45 -23.77
C ASP A 48 -28.17 -2.41 -24.74
N SER A 49 -26.95 -2.21 -24.21
CA SER A 49 -25.74 -1.97 -25.01
C SER A 49 -24.44 -2.51 -24.40
N ASN A 50 -24.46 -3.66 -23.72
CA ASN A 50 -23.25 -4.30 -23.15
C ASN A 50 -22.08 -4.46 -24.15
N GLN A 51 -22.35 -4.38 -25.45
CA GLN A 51 -21.36 -4.40 -26.53
C GLN A 51 -20.65 -3.05 -26.80
N ASN A 52 -21.15 -1.92 -26.26
CA ASN A 52 -20.66 -0.56 -26.55
C ASN A 52 -19.65 -0.03 -25.52
N LEU A 53 -19.38 -0.77 -24.43
CA LEU A 53 -18.34 -0.38 -23.48
C LEU A 53 -17.05 -1.16 -23.73
N ASP A 54 -15.94 -0.44 -23.81
CA ASP A 54 -14.61 -1.02 -23.93
C ASP A 54 -14.21 -1.83 -22.68
N ALA A 55 -14.67 -1.42 -21.50
CA ALA A 55 -14.31 -2.06 -20.24
C ALA A 55 -15.35 -1.93 -19.11
N VAL A 56 -15.40 -2.96 -18.27
CA VAL A 56 -16.15 -2.99 -17.01
C VAL A 56 -15.17 -3.20 -15.85
N VAL A 57 -15.11 -2.22 -14.94
CA VAL A 57 -14.20 -2.26 -13.79
C VAL A 57 -14.95 -2.71 -12.53
N PHE A 58 -14.45 -3.75 -11.88
CA PHE A 58 -15.00 -4.35 -10.67
C PHE A 58 -14.10 -4.03 -9.48
N ASN A 59 -14.63 -3.35 -8.47
CA ASN A 59 -13.88 -3.10 -7.24
C ASN A 59 -13.95 -4.31 -6.30
N VAL A 60 -12.83 -4.68 -5.67
CA VAL A 60 -12.81 -5.79 -4.69
C VAL A 60 -13.87 -5.63 -3.61
N ARG A 61 -14.07 -4.39 -3.11
CA ARG A 61 -15.03 -4.09 -2.03
C ARG A 61 -16.47 -4.34 -2.43
N ASP A 62 -16.75 -4.30 -3.73
CA ASP A 62 -18.06 -4.61 -4.26
C ASP A 62 -18.13 -6.14 -4.42
N ILE A 63 -17.26 -6.77 -5.21
CA ILE A 63 -17.41 -8.21 -5.52
C ILE A 63 -17.37 -9.15 -4.30
N VAL A 64 -16.71 -8.79 -3.18
CA VAL A 64 -16.71 -9.64 -1.96
C VAL A 64 -17.99 -9.54 -1.13
N LYS A 65 -18.86 -8.55 -1.41
CA LYS A 65 -20.08 -8.30 -0.64
C LYS A 65 -21.34 -8.86 -1.27
N TYR A 66 -21.30 -9.14 -2.57
CA TYR A 66 -22.48 -9.50 -3.36
C TYR A 66 -22.36 -10.92 -3.89
N GLN A 67 -23.51 -11.55 -4.10
CA GLN A 67 -23.58 -12.89 -4.65
C GLN A 67 -23.29 -12.85 -6.14
N THR A 68 -22.73 -13.94 -6.69
CA THR A 68 -22.39 -14.05 -8.11
C THR A 68 -23.62 -13.94 -9.01
N GLU A 69 -24.81 -14.25 -8.49
CA GLU A 69 -26.07 -14.07 -9.20
C GLU A 69 -26.39 -12.59 -9.53
N ASP A 70 -25.81 -11.63 -8.81
CA ASP A 70 -25.93 -10.19 -9.11
C ASP A 70 -24.98 -9.72 -10.25
N ILE A 71 -24.12 -10.62 -10.74
CA ILE A 71 -23.01 -10.37 -11.68
C ILE A 71 -23.26 -11.02 -13.06
N TYR A 72 -24.48 -11.50 -13.34
CA TYR A 72 -24.83 -11.95 -14.69
C TYR A 72 -24.87 -10.77 -15.67
N LEU A 73 -23.78 -10.62 -16.43
CA LEU A 73 -23.62 -9.64 -17.51
C LEU A 73 -23.34 -10.40 -18.80
N GLN A 74 -24.08 -10.09 -19.88
CA GLN A 74 -23.73 -10.61 -21.21
C GLN A 74 -22.42 -9.95 -21.66
N ARG A 75 -21.36 -10.75 -21.74
CA ARG A 75 -20.00 -10.28 -22.05
C ARG A 75 -19.78 -10.21 -23.55
N SER A 76 -19.45 -9.03 -24.07
CA SER A 76 -18.95 -8.91 -25.44
C SER A 76 -17.53 -9.51 -25.55
N PRO A 77 -17.17 -10.21 -26.64
CA PRO A 77 -15.84 -10.80 -26.82
C PRO A 77 -14.67 -9.80 -26.76
N VAL A 78 -14.93 -8.53 -27.07
CA VAL A 78 -13.92 -7.46 -27.10
C VAL A 78 -13.85 -6.67 -25.78
N GLN A 79 -14.88 -6.75 -24.95
CA GLN A 79 -14.98 -5.98 -23.71
C GLN A 79 -14.04 -6.53 -22.63
N LYS A 80 -13.31 -5.62 -21.96
CA LYS A 80 -12.37 -5.98 -20.90
C LYS A 80 -13.02 -5.94 -19.52
N TYR A 81 -13.01 -7.08 -18.82
CA TYR A 81 -13.40 -7.13 -17.41
C TYR A 81 -12.15 -6.89 -16.56
N ILE A 82 -12.18 -5.84 -15.74
CA ILE A 82 -10.99 -5.35 -15.04
C ILE A 82 -11.21 -5.49 -13.54
N PHE A 83 -10.37 -6.27 -12.87
CA PHE A 83 -10.32 -6.31 -11.42
C PHE A 83 -9.57 -5.09 -10.88
N HIS A 84 -10.16 -4.37 -9.93
CA HIS A 84 -9.54 -3.20 -9.32
C HIS A 84 -9.52 -3.24 -7.79
N SER A 85 -8.35 -2.97 -7.20
CA SER A 85 -8.20 -2.80 -5.75
C SER A 85 -6.94 -2.04 -5.36
N LEU A 86 -7.10 -1.10 -4.42
CA LEU A 86 -6.00 -0.52 -3.63
C LEU A 86 -5.99 -1.00 -2.19
N ASP A 87 -6.97 -1.80 -1.77
CA ASP A 87 -6.92 -2.49 -0.49
C ASP A 87 -6.21 -3.82 -0.64
N SER A 88 -5.54 -4.25 0.42
CA SER A 88 -4.76 -5.48 0.45
C SER A 88 -5.62 -6.74 0.22
N SER A 89 -5.00 -7.73 -0.40
CA SER A 89 -5.60 -9.05 -0.66
C SER A 89 -5.82 -9.90 0.60
N ASP A 90 -5.05 -9.66 1.66
CA ASP A 90 -5.26 -10.19 3.01
C ASP A 90 -6.58 -9.67 3.62
N LYS A 91 -6.86 -8.36 3.45
CA LYS A 91 -8.08 -7.74 4.00
C LYS A 91 -9.33 -8.06 3.19
N TYR A 92 -9.18 -8.22 1.88
CA TYR A 92 -10.28 -8.54 0.96
C TYR A 92 -9.92 -9.75 0.09
N PRO A 93 -9.88 -10.96 0.66
CA PRO A 93 -9.69 -12.17 -0.12
C PRO A 93 -10.90 -12.38 -1.05
N VAL A 94 -10.65 -12.90 -2.25
CA VAL A 94 -11.71 -13.28 -3.19
C VAL A 94 -11.92 -14.79 -3.07
N CYS A 95 -13.10 -15.18 -2.58
CA CYS A 95 -13.36 -16.56 -2.18
C CYS A 95 -14.13 -17.37 -3.22
N ASP A 96 -14.98 -16.73 -4.01
CA ASP A 96 -15.84 -17.41 -4.97
C ASP A 96 -15.04 -17.93 -6.18
N PRO A 97 -15.04 -19.25 -6.46
CA PRO A 97 -14.43 -19.82 -7.66
C PRO A 97 -14.86 -19.22 -8.98
N PHE A 98 -16.06 -18.62 -9.03
CA PHE A 98 -16.56 -17.91 -10.21
C PHE A 98 -15.58 -16.85 -10.75
N PHE A 99 -14.77 -16.25 -9.89
CA PHE A 99 -13.82 -15.22 -10.32
C PHE A 99 -12.52 -15.76 -10.91
N ASP A 100 -12.26 -17.06 -10.81
CA ASP A 100 -11.20 -17.67 -11.62
C ASP A 100 -11.59 -17.58 -13.09
N ASP A 101 -10.69 -17.09 -13.94
CA ASP A 101 -10.93 -16.90 -15.38
C ASP A 101 -11.98 -15.83 -15.75
N PHE A 102 -12.46 -15.05 -14.78
CA PHE A 102 -13.44 -14.00 -15.02
C PHE A 102 -12.81 -12.71 -15.60
N PHE A 103 -11.72 -12.23 -14.99
CA PHE A 103 -11.09 -10.96 -15.34
C PHE A 103 -10.10 -11.08 -16.49
N ASN A 104 -10.08 -10.07 -17.38
CA ASN A 104 -9.02 -9.93 -18.39
C ASN A 104 -7.81 -9.20 -17.83
N TRP A 105 -8.04 -8.07 -17.18
CA TRP A 105 -7.00 -7.19 -16.69
C TRP A 105 -7.09 -7.01 -15.19
N THR A 106 -5.94 -6.71 -14.60
CA THR A 106 -5.78 -6.40 -13.19
C THR A 106 -5.27 -4.97 -13.07
N TRP A 107 -5.91 -4.20 -12.21
CA TRP A 107 -5.57 -2.81 -11.92
C TRP A 107 -5.45 -2.64 -10.40
N THR A 108 -4.29 -2.95 -9.85
CA THR A 108 -4.11 -3.06 -8.39
C THR A 108 -2.76 -2.54 -7.93
N TYR A 109 -2.53 -2.51 -6.61
CA TYR A 109 -1.23 -2.17 -6.03
C TYR A 109 -0.11 -3.18 -6.35
N LYS A 110 -0.43 -4.40 -6.80
CA LYS A 110 0.58 -5.40 -7.16
C LYS A 110 1.35 -4.97 -8.40
N LEU A 111 2.68 -5.07 -8.36
CA LEU A 111 3.57 -4.62 -9.45
C LEU A 111 3.41 -5.46 -10.72
N ASN A 112 2.94 -6.71 -10.57
CA ASN A 112 2.63 -7.62 -11.67
C ASN A 112 1.19 -7.48 -12.20
N SER A 113 0.47 -6.41 -11.84
CA SER A 113 -0.83 -6.11 -12.45
C SER A 113 -0.64 -5.61 -13.89
N VAL A 114 -1.66 -5.78 -14.75
CA VAL A 114 -1.67 -5.19 -16.10
C VAL A 114 -1.58 -3.66 -16.03
N ILE A 115 -2.24 -3.06 -15.04
CA ILE A 115 -2.15 -1.65 -14.71
C ILE A 115 -1.71 -1.55 -13.24
N PRO A 116 -0.40 -1.47 -12.95
CA PRO A 116 0.07 -1.37 -11.58
C PRO A 116 -0.20 0.04 -11.02
N GLN A 117 -0.86 0.11 -9.86
CA GLN A 117 -1.17 1.35 -9.16
C GLN A 117 -0.78 1.23 -7.69
N THR A 118 0.49 1.48 -7.40
CA THR A 118 1.03 1.42 -6.04
C THR A 118 0.55 2.59 -5.18
N LEU A 119 0.57 2.41 -3.86
CA LEU A 119 0.15 3.45 -2.89
C LEU A 119 1.20 4.55 -2.69
N ILE A 120 2.41 4.33 -3.21
CA ILE A 120 3.56 5.24 -3.14
C ILE A 120 4.14 5.45 -4.53
N ASN A 121 4.75 6.60 -4.75
CA ASN A 121 5.56 6.89 -5.94
C ASN A 121 6.97 7.29 -5.54
N ILE A 122 7.91 6.94 -6.42
CA ILE A 122 9.33 7.20 -6.30
C ILE A 122 9.72 8.09 -7.46
N TYR A 123 10.33 9.23 -7.13
CA TYR A 123 10.86 10.16 -8.12
C TYR A 123 12.35 10.35 -7.88
N ASN A 124 13.08 10.59 -8.96
CA ASN A 124 14.49 10.95 -8.87
C ASN A 124 14.69 12.45 -8.57
N ALA A 125 15.94 12.88 -8.39
CA ALA A 125 16.31 14.28 -8.14
C ALA A 125 15.80 15.27 -9.21
N ASN A 126 15.58 14.81 -10.44
CA ASN A 126 15.04 15.59 -11.55
C ASN A 126 13.50 15.63 -11.59
N LYS A 127 12.84 15.13 -10.54
CA LYS A 127 11.37 15.02 -10.43
C LYS A 127 10.72 14.11 -11.45
N ALA A 128 11.49 13.25 -12.11
CA ALA A 128 10.95 12.21 -12.99
C ALA A 128 10.55 10.99 -12.16
N TRP A 129 9.38 10.43 -12.48
CA TRP A 129 8.92 9.18 -11.87
C TRP A 129 9.82 8.02 -12.30
N VAL A 130 10.24 7.20 -11.35
CA VAL A 130 11.16 6.07 -11.59
C VAL A 130 10.64 4.74 -11.06
N GLY A 131 9.62 4.74 -10.21
CA GLY A 131 9.04 3.54 -9.64
C GLY A 131 7.96 3.81 -8.58
N PRO A 132 7.53 2.79 -7.84
CA PRO A 132 8.06 1.42 -7.83
C PRO A 132 7.71 0.64 -9.11
N LYS A 133 8.57 -0.33 -9.47
CA LYS A 133 8.39 -1.25 -10.61
C LYS A 133 9.13 -2.55 -10.33
N TRP A 134 8.70 -3.66 -10.96
CA TRP A 134 9.27 -4.99 -10.72
C TRP A 134 10.80 -5.04 -10.86
N ASN A 135 11.34 -4.45 -11.93
CA ASN A 135 12.78 -4.34 -12.14
C ASN A 135 13.28 -2.94 -11.75
N MET A 136 13.27 -2.65 -10.45
CA MET A 136 13.71 -1.35 -9.92
C MET A 136 15.23 -1.26 -9.92
N THR A 137 15.75 -0.18 -10.50
CA THR A 137 17.20 0.09 -10.56
C THR A 137 17.54 1.29 -9.70
N TRP A 138 18.32 1.05 -8.64
CA TRP A 138 18.80 2.09 -7.74
C TRP A 138 20.16 2.64 -8.17
N VAL A 139 20.44 3.89 -7.81
CA VAL A 139 21.80 4.45 -7.93
C VAL A 139 22.75 3.57 -7.13
N ARG A 140 23.78 3.03 -7.81
CA ARG A 140 24.73 2.06 -7.24
C ARG A 140 25.52 2.62 -6.06
N LYS A 141 25.90 3.90 -6.12
CA LYS A 141 26.65 4.60 -5.07
C LYS A 141 25.94 5.89 -4.71
N MET A 142 25.25 5.88 -3.58
CA MET A 142 24.59 7.08 -3.07
C MET A 142 25.67 8.08 -2.61
N THR A 143 25.53 9.32 -3.06
CA THR A 143 26.36 10.41 -2.55
C THR A 143 25.97 10.75 -1.12
N ARG A 144 26.98 10.95 -0.27
CA ARG A 144 26.77 11.37 1.11
C ARG A 144 25.85 12.57 1.17
N LEU A 145 24.95 12.57 2.14
CA LEU A 145 24.10 13.73 2.39
C LEU A 145 24.94 14.90 2.93
N THR A 146 25.47 15.72 2.01
CA THR A 146 26.27 16.91 2.36
C THR A 146 25.45 18.18 2.47
N ARG A 147 24.37 18.30 1.68
CA ARG A 147 23.43 19.41 1.78
C ARG A 147 22.63 19.28 3.08
N ASN A 148 22.64 20.34 3.89
CA ASN A 148 21.98 20.41 5.20
C ASN A 148 22.60 19.53 6.31
N LEU A 149 23.88 19.11 6.18
CA LEU A 149 24.62 18.41 7.25
C LEU A 149 24.42 19.08 8.61
N ASP A 150 24.50 20.41 8.69
CA ASP A 150 24.30 21.16 9.93
C ASP A 150 22.88 21.04 10.50
N ARG A 151 21.85 20.99 9.64
CA ARG A 151 20.45 20.80 10.07
C ARG A 151 20.21 19.36 10.53
N PHE A 152 20.82 18.39 9.84
CA PHE A 152 20.78 16.97 10.18
C PHE A 152 21.50 16.70 11.49
N ASN A 153 22.72 17.21 11.63
CA ASN A 153 23.52 17.17 12.84
C ASN A 153 22.74 17.78 14.01
N LYS A 154 22.23 19.02 13.88
CA LYS A 154 21.42 19.67 14.94
C LYS A 154 20.16 18.88 15.33
N LYS A 155 19.50 18.21 14.39
CA LYS A 155 18.31 17.38 14.67
C LYS A 155 18.65 16.02 15.28
N SER A 156 19.79 15.43 14.93
CA SER A 156 20.15 14.07 15.30
C SER A 156 20.97 13.97 16.60
N PHE A 157 21.77 14.99 16.94
CA PHE A 157 22.49 15.04 18.22
C PHE A 157 21.58 15.06 19.46
N ASN A 158 20.28 15.34 19.30
CA ASN A 158 19.30 15.42 20.38
C ASN A 158 18.42 14.17 20.52
N LYS A 159 18.66 13.12 19.72
CA LYS A 159 17.91 11.86 19.82
C LYS A 159 18.38 11.10 21.06
N THR A 160 17.45 10.73 21.91
CA THR A 160 17.72 10.03 23.18
C THR A 160 17.02 8.67 23.25
N ASN A 161 16.00 8.45 22.44
CA ASN A 161 15.15 7.28 22.52
C ASN A 161 15.41 6.37 21.32
N ALA A 162 15.43 5.05 21.51
CA ALA A 162 15.77 4.13 20.43
C ALA A 162 14.66 4.01 19.40
N VAL A 163 13.50 3.45 19.77
CA VAL A 163 12.46 3.08 18.81
C VAL A 163 11.10 3.65 19.22
N ALA A 164 10.40 4.24 18.25
CA ALA A 164 8.98 4.59 18.40
C ALA A 164 8.12 3.83 17.39
N TRP A 165 6.92 3.44 17.81
CA TRP A 165 5.87 2.96 16.92
C TRP A 165 4.61 3.79 17.06
N VAL A 166 4.05 4.22 15.93
CA VAL A 166 2.76 4.91 15.87
C VAL A 166 1.68 3.88 15.52
N ILE A 167 0.88 3.50 16.51
CA ILE A 167 -0.21 2.55 16.38
C ILE A 167 -1.41 3.25 15.75
N PRO A 168 -1.80 2.87 14.53
CA PRO A 168 -2.90 3.51 13.82
C PRO A 168 -4.26 2.93 14.24
N ARG A 169 -4.30 1.64 14.63
CA ARG A 169 -5.50 0.88 15.01
C ARG A 169 -5.15 -0.25 15.99
N CYS A 170 -6.09 -0.62 16.87
CA CYS A 170 -5.89 -1.68 17.87
C CYS A 170 -5.54 -3.04 17.24
N LYS A 171 -6.24 -3.44 16.18
CA LYS A 171 -6.03 -4.73 15.50
C LYS A 171 -4.59 -4.92 14.99
N THR A 172 -3.96 -3.83 14.54
CA THR A 172 -2.56 -3.87 14.10
C THR A 172 -1.64 -4.20 15.28
N LYS A 173 -1.92 -3.69 16.49
CA LYS A 173 -1.14 -4.02 17.69
C LYS A 173 -1.19 -5.50 18.03
N GLU A 174 -2.39 -6.08 18.07
CA GLU A 174 -2.60 -7.50 18.39
C GLU A 174 -1.82 -8.40 17.42
N ARG A 175 -1.87 -8.10 16.12
CA ARG A 175 -1.19 -8.86 15.07
C ARG A 175 0.35 -8.88 15.22
N TYR A 176 0.94 -7.82 15.75
CA TYR A 176 2.39 -7.71 15.93
C TYR A 176 2.82 -7.86 17.39
N GLN A 177 1.94 -8.34 18.27
CA GLN A 177 2.15 -8.29 19.71
C GLN A 177 3.39 -9.07 20.16
N ASP A 178 3.62 -10.25 19.59
CA ASP A 178 4.79 -11.09 19.90
C ASP A 178 6.08 -10.40 19.47
N PHE A 179 6.17 -9.98 18.21
CA PHE A 179 7.30 -9.19 17.71
C PHE A 179 7.59 -7.95 18.56
N ILE A 180 6.56 -7.22 18.97
CA ILE A 180 6.69 -6.02 19.81
C ILE A 180 7.19 -6.35 21.21
N ASN A 181 6.75 -7.47 21.79
CA ASN A 181 7.19 -7.92 23.11
C ASN A 181 8.65 -8.37 23.07
N ASP A 182 9.01 -9.16 22.07
CA ASP A 182 10.36 -9.65 21.86
C ASP A 182 11.34 -8.50 21.60
N LEU A 183 10.98 -7.58 20.70
CA LEU A 183 11.79 -6.38 20.43
C LEU A 183 11.92 -5.49 21.67
N ARG A 184 10.86 -5.33 22.45
CA ARG A 184 10.94 -4.56 23.71
C ARG A 184 11.88 -5.23 24.71
N SER A 185 11.80 -6.56 24.84
CA SER A 185 12.65 -7.33 25.75
C SER A 185 14.12 -7.20 25.35
N GLU A 186 14.41 -7.37 24.06
CA GLU A 186 15.75 -7.24 23.51
C GLU A 186 16.31 -5.82 23.72
N LEU A 187 15.57 -4.78 23.35
CA LEU A 187 16.01 -3.40 23.53
C LEU A 187 16.29 -3.05 25.00
N LYS A 188 15.51 -3.62 25.92
CA LYS A 188 15.72 -3.41 27.36
C LYS A 188 17.09 -3.93 27.82
N SER A 189 17.63 -4.98 27.20
CA SER A 189 18.97 -5.49 27.52
C SER A 189 20.10 -4.51 27.19
N TYR A 190 19.87 -3.59 26.24
CA TYR A 190 20.77 -2.48 25.88
C TYR A 190 20.40 -1.16 26.56
N ASN A 191 19.52 -1.18 27.58
CA ASN A 191 18.99 0.01 28.25
C ASN A 191 18.25 0.98 27.30
N TYR A 192 17.57 0.43 26.28
CA TYR A 192 16.77 1.19 25.33
C TYR A 192 15.26 0.96 25.51
N SER A 193 14.47 1.90 24.98
CA SER A 193 13.00 1.85 25.03
C SER A 193 12.37 1.65 23.65
N LEU A 194 11.25 0.92 23.65
CA LEU A 194 10.26 0.90 22.57
C LEU A 194 8.99 1.61 23.04
N ASP A 195 8.76 2.80 22.48
CA ASP A 195 7.62 3.63 22.82
C ASP A 195 6.46 3.44 21.85
N LEU A 196 5.27 3.13 22.38
CA LEU A 196 4.09 2.87 21.59
C LEU A 196 3.11 4.03 21.71
N TYR A 197 2.88 4.76 20.62
CA TYR A 197 1.95 5.86 20.56
C TYR A 197 0.62 5.46 19.94
N GLY A 198 -0.50 5.99 20.43
CA GLY A 198 -1.83 5.82 19.84
C GLY A 198 -2.86 5.27 20.82
N ALA A 199 -4.08 5.03 20.34
CA ALA A 199 -5.21 4.60 21.18
C ALA A 199 -4.94 3.29 21.95
N SER A 200 -4.05 2.45 21.44
CA SER A 200 -3.65 1.17 22.06
C SER A 200 -2.22 1.18 22.59
N GLY A 201 -1.55 2.33 22.57
CA GLY A 201 -0.16 2.49 23.00
C GLY A 201 -0.04 2.76 24.49
N ASN A 202 1.19 2.67 25.01
CA ASN A 202 1.53 3.11 26.37
C ASN A 202 1.77 4.63 26.45
N ARG A 203 1.82 5.33 25.31
CA ARG A 203 1.92 6.78 25.20
C ARG A 203 0.74 7.37 24.42
N LYS A 204 0.22 8.49 24.90
CA LYS A 204 -0.77 9.27 24.17
C LYS A 204 -0.09 10.00 23.01
N CYS A 205 -0.77 10.09 21.88
CA CYS A 205 -0.34 10.99 20.81
C CYS A 205 -0.37 12.43 21.34
N PRO A 206 0.69 13.23 21.13
CA PRO A 206 0.64 14.66 21.43
C PRO A 206 -0.55 15.31 20.72
N SER A 207 -1.25 16.21 21.42
CA SER A 207 -2.31 17.00 20.81
C SER A 207 -1.75 17.84 19.66
N GLY A 208 -2.38 17.79 18.49
CA GLY A 208 -1.97 18.55 17.31
C GLY A 208 -2.05 17.76 16.01
N SER A 209 -1.46 18.31 14.95
CA SER A 209 -1.43 17.66 13.63
C SER A 209 -0.50 16.45 13.61
N ILE A 210 -0.83 15.47 12.75
CA ILE A 210 0.04 14.31 12.49
C ILE A 210 1.47 14.73 12.10
N GLN A 211 1.62 15.85 11.38
CA GLN A 211 2.91 16.40 11.01
C GLN A 211 3.76 16.76 12.23
N LYS A 212 3.20 17.53 13.19
CA LYS A 212 3.91 17.90 14.42
C LYS A 212 4.33 16.67 15.22
N PHE A 213 3.50 15.63 15.20
CA PHE A 213 3.82 14.38 15.85
C PHE A 213 5.00 13.66 15.17
N LEU A 214 5.02 13.55 13.84
CA LEU A 214 6.15 12.98 13.11
C LEU A 214 7.44 13.81 13.26
N GLU A 215 7.34 15.13 13.35
CA GLU A 215 8.48 16.03 13.68
C GLU A 215 9.01 15.76 15.10
N MET A 216 8.14 15.45 16.06
CA MET A 216 8.56 15.04 17.40
C MET A 216 9.27 13.68 17.37
N ILE A 217 8.78 12.73 16.58
CA ILE A 217 9.44 11.43 16.38
C ILE A 217 10.83 11.67 15.77
N GLU A 218 10.91 12.49 14.73
CA GLU A 218 12.18 12.91 14.11
C GLU A 218 13.16 13.52 15.11
N LYS A 219 12.69 14.32 16.05
CA LYS A 219 13.58 14.96 17.02
C LYS A 219 14.10 14.00 18.09
N LYS A 220 13.30 13.03 18.51
CA LYS A 220 13.56 12.25 19.75
C LYS A 220 14.05 10.81 19.52
N TYR A 221 13.71 10.21 18.38
CA TYR A 221 13.94 8.79 18.14
C TYR A 221 14.94 8.51 17.02
N PHE A 222 15.78 7.50 17.18
CA PHE A 222 16.63 6.97 16.10
C PHE A 222 15.84 6.18 15.08
N PHE A 223 14.89 5.35 15.55
CA PHE A 223 14.13 4.46 14.70
C PHE A 223 12.62 4.68 14.82
N GLN A 224 11.95 4.50 13.69
CA GLN A 224 10.49 4.42 13.63
C GLN A 224 10.12 3.04 13.13
N LEU A 225 9.32 2.32 13.90
CA LEU A 225 8.75 1.08 13.45
C LEU A 225 7.62 1.36 12.44
N VAL A 226 7.69 0.72 11.29
CA VAL A 226 6.70 0.80 10.21
C VAL A 226 6.15 -0.60 9.96
N LEU A 227 5.02 -0.88 10.60
CA LEU A 227 4.29 -2.14 10.45
C LEU A 227 3.13 -1.92 9.47
N GLU A 228 3.09 -2.73 8.42
CA GLU A 228 1.99 -2.71 7.46
C GLU A 228 0.71 -3.24 8.12
N ASP A 229 -0.45 -2.78 7.68
CA ASP A 229 -1.72 -3.31 8.21
C ASP A 229 -2.06 -4.69 7.65
N ALA A 230 -1.38 -5.08 6.59
CA ALA A 230 -1.72 -6.25 5.81
C ALA A 230 -0.45 -6.97 5.39
N PHE A 231 -0.55 -8.28 5.40
CA PHE A 231 0.49 -9.17 4.94
C PHE A 231 0.19 -9.57 3.51
N ALA A 232 0.51 -8.69 2.57
CA ALA A 232 0.31 -8.93 1.15
C ALA A 232 1.56 -8.53 0.37
N GLU A 233 1.91 -9.35 -0.62
CA GLU A 233 2.97 -9.07 -1.59
C GLU A 233 2.70 -7.72 -2.29
N ASP A 234 3.73 -6.88 -2.43
CA ASP A 234 3.71 -5.54 -3.02
C ASP A 234 2.88 -4.48 -2.28
N TYR A 235 2.30 -4.80 -1.13
CA TYR A 235 1.51 -3.85 -0.34
C TYR A 235 2.41 -3.00 0.57
N VAL A 236 2.90 -1.88 0.03
CA VAL A 236 3.62 -0.86 0.79
C VAL A 236 2.76 0.39 0.92
N SER A 237 2.36 0.73 2.15
CA SER A 237 1.38 1.80 2.38
C SER A 237 2.01 3.20 2.44
N GLU A 238 1.15 4.22 2.44
CA GLU A 238 1.54 5.62 2.65
C GLU A 238 2.29 5.88 3.98
N ARG A 239 2.22 4.95 4.95
CA ARG A 239 2.99 5.04 6.20
C ARG A 239 4.48 5.02 5.94
N MET A 240 4.89 4.23 4.96
CA MET A 240 6.27 4.18 4.54
C MET A 240 6.74 5.55 4.07
N VAL A 241 5.95 6.23 3.23
CA VAL A 241 6.25 7.60 2.78
C VAL A 241 6.33 8.57 3.96
N LYS A 242 5.40 8.46 4.92
CA LYS A 242 5.42 9.29 6.13
C LYS A 242 6.72 9.10 6.92
N ALA A 243 7.16 7.86 7.16
CA ALA A 243 8.42 7.60 7.84
C ALA A 243 9.64 8.10 7.04
N LEU A 244 9.68 7.79 5.74
CA LEU A 244 10.76 8.20 4.82
C LEU A 244 10.84 9.71 4.60
N SER A 245 9.82 10.48 4.96
CA SER A 245 9.83 11.94 4.83
C SER A 245 10.68 12.63 5.91
N TYR A 246 11.03 11.93 7.00
CA TYR A 246 11.78 12.48 8.14
C TYR A 246 13.16 11.83 8.30
N ILE A 247 14.00 12.40 9.17
CA ILE A 247 15.34 11.87 9.49
C ILE A 247 15.25 10.90 10.66
N VAL A 248 14.62 9.77 10.38
CA VAL A 248 14.45 8.61 11.27
C VAL A 248 14.59 7.36 10.43
N VAL A 249 15.33 6.37 10.90
CA VAL A 249 15.50 5.11 10.15
C VAL A 249 14.26 4.23 10.35
N PRO A 250 13.55 3.84 9.27
CA PRO A 250 12.44 2.90 9.38
C PRO A 250 12.96 1.50 9.73
N ILE A 251 12.40 0.88 10.77
CA ILE A 251 12.45 -0.57 10.96
C ILE A 251 11.14 -1.13 10.39
N VAL A 252 11.23 -1.98 9.39
CA VAL A 252 10.08 -2.45 8.63
C VAL A 252 9.85 -3.95 8.87
N LEU A 253 8.59 -4.34 8.91
CA LEU A 253 8.18 -5.74 9.03
C LEU A 253 6.92 -5.95 8.19
N GLY A 254 7.02 -6.80 7.17
CA GLY A 254 5.94 -7.12 6.24
C GLY A 254 6.41 -8.13 5.19
N ILE A 255 5.47 -8.78 4.48
CA ILE A 255 5.77 -9.85 3.52
C ILE A 255 6.33 -9.34 2.18
N SER A 256 6.16 -8.04 1.89
CA SER A 256 6.60 -7.46 0.62
C SER A 256 8.13 -7.48 0.46
N GLU A 257 8.62 -7.81 -0.74
CA GLU A 257 10.02 -7.58 -1.08
C GLU A 257 10.25 -6.07 -1.28
N TYR A 258 10.81 -5.42 -0.27
CA TYR A 258 10.99 -3.96 -0.28
C TYR A 258 12.02 -3.46 -1.30
N LYS A 259 12.76 -4.33 -2.01
CA LYS A 259 13.78 -3.92 -3.00
C LYS A 259 13.21 -3.09 -4.15
N SER A 260 11.95 -3.30 -4.51
CA SER A 260 11.26 -2.52 -5.55
C SER A 260 10.70 -1.20 -5.06
N PHE A 261 10.64 -1.00 -3.73
CA PHE A 261 9.96 0.10 -3.08
C PHE A 261 10.89 1.04 -2.32
N LEU A 262 11.99 0.52 -1.77
CA LEU A 262 12.89 1.24 -0.87
C LEU A 262 14.33 1.19 -1.38
N PRO A 263 15.08 2.31 -1.35
CA PRO A 263 16.47 2.31 -1.77
C PRO A 263 17.31 1.43 -0.83
N PRO A 264 18.31 0.70 -1.33
CA PRO A 264 19.22 -0.07 -0.50
C PRO A 264 19.86 0.80 0.57
N GLY A 265 19.90 0.29 1.81
CA GLY A 265 20.43 1.02 2.95
C GLY A 265 19.52 2.11 3.52
N SER A 266 18.27 2.27 3.07
CA SER A 266 17.37 3.29 3.62
C SER A 266 16.54 2.86 4.84
N TYR A 267 16.63 1.59 5.24
CA TYR A 267 15.75 0.95 6.22
C TYR A 267 16.39 -0.30 6.82
N LEU A 268 15.88 -0.76 7.96
CA LEU A 268 16.18 -2.07 8.53
C LEU A 268 15.00 -3.02 8.29
N ASN A 269 15.22 -4.13 7.59
CA ASN A 269 14.22 -5.18 7.46
C ASN A 269 14.28 -6.11 8.67
N ALA A 270 13.29 -6.03 9.55
CA ALA A 270 13.23 -6.85 10.74
C ALA A 270 13.14 -8.36 10.43
N GLN A 271 12.59 -8.76 9.27
CA GLN A 271 12.53 -10.17 8.87
C GLN A 271 13.89 -10.76 8.50
N SER A 272 14.90 -9.92 8.24
CA SER A 272 16.23 -10.37 7.83
C SER A 272 17.15 -10.76 9.00
N PHE A 273 16.67 -10.61 10.25
CA PHE A 273 17.46 -10.81 11.44
C PHE A 273 16.64 -11.55 12.50
N ASP A 274 17.30 -12.41 13.28
CA ASP A 274 16.75 -12.80 14.57
C ASP A 274 16.74 -11.61 15.54
N MET A 275 16.03 -11.77 16.66
CA MET A 275 15.83 -10.67 17.59
C MET A 275 17.15 -10.16 18.20
N LYS A 276 18.07 -11.06 18.56
CA LYS A 276 19.37 -10.70 19.15
C LYS A 276 20.21 -9.87 18.19
N LYS A 277 20.25 -10.29 16.93
CA LYS A 277 20.96 -9.58 15.87
C LYS A 277 20.30 -8.24 15.55
N LEU A 278 18.98 -8.15 15.56
CA LEU A 278 18.27 -6.89 15.40
C LEU A 278 18.60 -5.92 16.55
N GLY A 279 18.60 -6.39 17.80
CA GLY A 279 19.01 -5.61 18.98
C GLY A 279 20.43 -5.07 18.87
N ALA A 280 21.39 -5.94 18.54
CA ALA A 280 22.78 -5.57 18.35
C ALA A 280 22.99 -4.56 17.21
N ILE A 281 22.26 -4.68 16.10
CA ILE A 281 22.31 -3.70 15.00
C ILE A 281 21.78 -2.34 15.45
N ILE A 282 20.65 -2.31 16.17
CA ILE A 282 20.07 -1.08 16.70
C ILE A 282 21.06 -0.38 17.64
N ASP A 283 21.65 -1.13 18.57
CA ASP A 283 22.67 -0.64 19.50
C ASP A 283 23.90 -0.08 18.78
N TYR A 284 24.46 -0.86 17.85
CA TYR A 284 25.60 -0.45 17.05
C TYR A 284 25.31 0.87 16.31
N LEU A 285 24.15 1.01 15.67
CA LEU A 285 23.80 2.23 14.94
C LEU A 285 23.59 3.44 15.86
N ILE A 286 23.04 3.25 17.06
CA ILE A 286 22.91 4.33 18.05
C ILE A 286 24.30 4.81 18.50
N GLN A 287 25.23 3.88 18.73
CA GLN A 287 26.58 4.19 19.17
C GLN A 287 27.51 4.71 18.05
N HIS A 288 27.16 4.49 16.78
CA HIS A 288 27.96 4.89 15.62
C HIS A 288 27.21 5.86 14.70
N PRO A 289 27.14 7.17 15.05
CA PRO A 289 26.38 8.17 14.29
C PRO A 289 26.74 8.21 12.81
N THR A 290 28.03 8.09 12.46
CA THR A 290 28.48 8.10 11.06
C THR A 290 27.85 6.98 10.24
N THR A 291 27.72 5.78 10.81
CA THR A 291 27.08 4.65 10.15
C THR A 291 25.57 4.85 10.06
N TYR A 292 24.94 5.33 11.13
CA TYR A 292 23.52 5.67 11.15
C TYR A 292 23.17 6.71 10.07
N TYR A 293 24.05 7.69 9.81
CA TYR A 293 23.79 8.72 8.80
C TYR A 293 23.78 8.20 7.36
N TYR A 294 24.47 7.10 7.07
CA TYR A 294 24.43 6.49 5.73
C TYR A 294 23.01 6.05 5.33
N PHE A 295 22.13 5.80 6.30
CA PHE A 295 20.73 5.46 6.03
C PHE A 295 19.91 6.59 5.40
N PHE A 296 20.49 7.80 5.27
CA PHE A 296 19.83 8.96 4.69
C PHE A 296 20.44 9.44 3.37
N ASP A 297 21.54 8.84 2.90
CA ASP A 297 22.21 9.26 1.67
C ASP A 297 21.30 9.20 0.44
N TRP A 298 20.36 8.25 0.42
CA TRP A 298 19.35 8.11 -0.63
C TRP A 298 18.49 9.37 -0.83
N LYS A 299 18.32 10.21 0.19
CA LYS A 299 17.46 11.41 0.14
C LYS A 299 17.97 12.49 -0.81
N ASN A 300 19.24 12.43 -1.21
CA ASN A 300 19.79 13.28 -2.28
C ASN A 300 19.32 12.86 -3.68
N HIS A 301 18.91 11.60 -3.83
CA HIS A 301 18.68 10.96 -5.12
C HIS A 301 17.20 10.76 -5.39
N TYR A 302 16.42 10.54 -4.34
CA TYR A 302 15.03 10.17 -4.45
C TYR A 302 14.14 10.94 -3.47
N TYR A 303 12.89 11.15 -3.89
CA TYR A 303 11.83 11.58 -3.00
C TYR A 303 10.57 10.75 -3.23
N TYR A 304 9.77 10.64 -2.17
CA TYR A 304 8.57 9.81 -2.12
C TYR A 304 7.32 10.67 -2.03
N THR A 305 6.24 10.23 -2.66
CA THR A 305 4.91 10.81 -2.44
C THR A 305 3.90 9.70 -2.17
N ALA A 306 3.00 9.93 -1.23
CA ALA A 306 1.84 9.08 -1.01
C ALA A 306 0.77 9.40 -2.07
N HIS A 307 0.00 8.38 -2.43
CA HIS A 307 -1.09 8.42 -3.41
C HIS A 307 -0.61 8.55 -4.87
N PRO A 308 -1.00 7.61 -5.75
CA PRO A 308 -0.61 7.65 -7.15
C PRO A 308 -1.17 8.89 -7.87
N ARG A 309 -0.33 9.54 -8.68
CA ARG A 309 -0.79 10.53 -9.65
C ARG A 309 -1.69 9.81 -10.68
N SER A 310 -2.79 10.47 -11.00
CA SER A 310 -3.74 10.12 -12.06
C SER A 310 -4.22 8.67 -12.16
N GLN A 311 -5.00 8.22 -11.18
CA GLN A 311 -5.62 6.89 -11.14
C GLN A 311 -6.25 6.48 -12.48
N MET A 312 -6.83 7.42 -13.23
CA MET A 312 -7.59 7.08 -14.44
C MET A 312 -6.80 7.22 -15.75
N CYS A 313 -5.70 8.00 -15.78
CA CYS A 313 -4.96 8.20 -17.03
C CYS A 313 -4.31 6.91 -17.55
N ASP A 314 -3.80 6.06 -16.65
CA ASP A 314 -3.13 4.82 -17.03
C ASP A 314 -4.12 3.81 -17.60
N LEU A 315 -5.31 3.72 -17.00
CA LEU A 315 -6.41 2.93 -17.56
C LEU A 315 -6.79 3.41 -18.96
N CYS A 316 -7.00 4.72 -19.14
CA CYS A 316 -7.37 5.27 -20.44
C CYS A 316 -6.27 5.06 -21.50
N THR A 317 -5.01 5.23 -21.10
CA THR A 317 -3.85 4.97 -21.95
C THR A 317 -3.79 3.51 -22.37
N ARG A 318 -4.08 2.59 -21.45
CA ARG A 318 -4.09 1.14 -21.74
C ARG A 318 -5.22 0.76 -22.69
N LEU A 319 -6.42 1.34 -22.51
CA LEU A 319 -7.56 1.10 -23.41
C LEU A 319 -7.33 1.63 -24.83
N ASN A 320 -6.59 2.73 -24.97
CA ASN A 320 -6.22 3.28 -26.28
C ASN A 320 -5.01 2.58 -26.93
N GLY A 321 -4.38 1.61 -26.27
CA GLY A 321 -3.23 0.88 -26.82
C GLY A 321 -3.64 -0.24 -27.77
N ASN A 322 -2.78 -0.54 -28.75
CA ASN A 322 -3.00 -1.59 -29.76
C ASN A 322 -3.08 -3.02 -29.17
N GLU A 323 -2.75 -3.22 -27.89
CA GLU A 323 -2.84 -4.52 -27.20
C GLU A 323 -4.28 -4.94 -26.86
N THR A 324 -5.28 -4.08 -27.10
CA THR A 324 -6.69 -4.42 -26.90
C THR A 324 -7.23 -5.41 -27.94
N THR A 325 -6.56 -5.56 -29.08
CA THR A 325 -7.01 -6.32 -30.26
C THR A 325 -6.52 -7.78 -30.31
N GLY A 326 -5.74 -8.24 -29.33
CA GLY A 326 -5.29 -9.63 -29.19
C GLY A 326 -6.29 -10.55 -28.46
N THR A 327 -6.15 -11.87 -28.66
CA THR A 327 -6.96 -12.95 -28.09
C THR A 327 -7.38 -12.71 -26.63
N PRO A 328 -8.63 -13.04 -26.22
CA PRO A 328 -9.10 -12.83 -24.86
C PRO A 328 -8.30 -13.68 -23.87
N THR A 329 -7.30 -13.09 -23.21
CA THR A 329 -6.63 -13.74 -22.08
C THR A 329 -7.44 -13.44 -20.82
N SER A 330 -7.93 -14.50 -20.16
CA SER A 330 -8.41 -14.44 -18.79
C SER A 330 -7.24 -14.63 -17.82
N TYR A 331 -7.33 -14.02 -16.64
CA TYR A 331 -6.43 -14.34 -15.53
C TYR A 331 -6.81 -15.71 -14.97
N ARG A 332 -6.10 -16.75 -15.45
CA ARG A 332 -6.22 -18.12 -14.93
C ARG A 332 -5.84 -18.15 -13.46
N HIS A 333 -6.61 -18.92 -12.67
CA HIS A 333 -6.39 -19.05 -11.23
C HIS A 333 -6.30 -17.70 -10.51
N PHE A 334 -7.14 -16.75 -10.91
CA PHE A 334 -7.17 -15.37 -10.42
C PHE A 334 -7.09 -15.28 -8.89
N ARG A 335 -7.84 -16.11 -8.15
CA ARG A 335 -7.83 -16.07 -6.69
C ARG A 335 -6.45 -16.34 -6.09
N LYS A 336 -5.71 -17.30 -6.66
CA LYS A 336 -4.34 -17.64 -6.25
C LYS A 336 -3.36 -16.51 -6.57
N TRP A 337 -3.52 -15.83 -7.71
CA TRP A 337 -2.74 -14.64 -8.03
C TRP A 337 -3.03 -13.48 -7.06
N TRP A 338 -4.30 -13.26 -6.72
CA TRP A 338 -4.71 -12.16 -5.85
C TRP A 338 -4.22 -12.36 -4.41
N ASN A 339 -4.48 -13.55 -3.86
CA ASN A 339 -4.03 -13.97 -2.53
C ASN A 339 -3.53 -15.43 -2.62
N PRO A 340 -2.21 -15.68 -2.54
CA PRO A 340 -1.66 -17.04 -2.58
C PRO A 340 -2.28 -17.97 -1.52
N ASP A 341 -2.63 -17.41 -0.36
CA ASP A 341 -3.20 -18.09 0.80
C ASP A 341 -4.72 -17.95 0.87
N TYR A 342 -5.39 -17.67 -0.26
CA TYR A 342 -6.83 -17.41 -0.30
C TYR A 342 -7.67 -18.51 0.36
N ARG A 343 -7.22 -19.76 0.33
CA ARG A 343 -7.96 -20.89 0.95
C ARG A 343 -8.12 -20.70 2.45
N ASP A 344 -7.05 -20.30 3.13
CA ASP A 344 -7.06 -20.11 4.58
C ASP A 344 -7.73 -18.79 4.94
N ALA A 345 -7.41 -17.71 4.22
CA ALA A 345 -8.07 -16.41 4.39
C ALA A 345 -9.60 -16.50 4.22
N CYS A 346 -10.07 -17.28 3.23
CA CYS A 346 -11.50 -17.48 3.00
C CYS A 346 -12.17 -18.37 4.05
N LYS A 347 -11.48 -19.39 4.58
CA LYS A 347 -11.98 -20.18 5.71
C LYS A 347 -12.14 -19.30 6.94
N GLU A 348 -11.14 -18.51 7.29
CA GLU A 348 -11.20 -17.56 8.42
C GLU A 348 -12.34 -16.55 8.27
N MET A 349 -12.49 -15.97 7.08
CA MET A 349 -13.59 -15.05 6.78
C MET A 349 -14.96 -15.72 6.94
N SER A 350 -15.11 -16.97 6.51
CA SER A 350 -16.36 -17.73 6.65
C SER A 350 -16.71 -18.03 8.12
N MET A 351 -15.70 -18.35 8.94
CA MET A 351 -15.87 -18.58 10.37
C MET A 351 -16.30 -17.30 11.07
N ASN A 352 -15.59 -16.19 10.85
CA ASN A 352 -15.92 -14.89 11.44
C ASN A 352 -17.36 -14.45 11.08
N ASN A 353 -17.77 -14.61 9.82
CA ASN A 353 -19.13 -14.25 9.39
C ASN A 353 -20.22 -15.12 10.03
N ARG A 354 -19.92 -16.37 10.43
CA ARG A 354 -20.85 -17.22 11.19
C ARG A 354 -20.97 -16.77 12.65
N PHE A 355 -19.86 -16.39 13.29
CA PHE A 355 -19.87 -15.91 14.68
C PHE A 355 -20.63 -14.59 14.83
N TYR A 356 -20.48 -13.64 13.90
CA TYR A 356 -21.17 -12.33 13.96
C TYR A 356 -22.62 -12.34 13.44
N LYS A 357 -23.12 -13.47 12.95
CA LYS A 357 -24.56 -13.65 12.61
C LYS A 357 -25.38 -14.26 13.75
N ASN A 358 -24.72 -14.77 14.78
CA ASN A 358 -25.34 -15.45 15.93
C ASN A 358 -25.43 -14.56 17.19
N PHE A 359 -25.18 -13.27 17.05
CA PHE A 359 -25.48 -12.19 18.00
C PHE A 359 -26.16 -11.07 17.22
#